data_AF-A0A562SLZ7-F1
#
_entry.id   AF-A0A562SLZ7-F1
#
_cell.length_a   1.000
_cell.length_b   1.000
_cell.length_c   1.000
_cell.angle_alpha   90.00
_cell.angle_beta   90.00
_cell.angle_gamma   90.00
#
_symmetry.space_group_name_H-M   'P 1'
#
loop_
_entity.id
_entity.type
_entity.pdbx_description
1 polymer ?
#
loop_
_entity_poly.entity_id
_entity_poly.type
_entity_poly.pdbx_seq_one_letter_code
_entity_poly.pdbx_strand_id
1 'polypeptide(L)'
;MKIKERIEYLSKPKPYTASPDQTVLEATKEMTARNIGSVVITDEDNKVVGLVTERDLMRRIVAENKSPAETKLSEIMTTSLRLARDDDNVVDWLRVMSNERFRRLPVVDENGRIVSIMTQGDFVSYTWPELLKMFSDKVEKKLGVNNQHMWIIGGVLVYGIAMAVIMSAI
;
A
#
# COMPACT_ATOMS: atom_id res chain seq x y z
N MET A 1 -5.28 8.73 6.93
CA MET A 1 -3.97 9.02 6.33
C MET A 1 -4.16 9.13 4.83
N LYS A 2 -3.78 10.29 4.28
CA LYS A 2 -3.86 10.56 2.84
C LYS A 2 -2.65 10.01 2.10
N ILE A 3 -2.77 9.80 0.79
CA ILE A 3 -1.66 9.29 -0.02
C ILE A 3 -0.47 10.26 0.00
N LYS A 4 -0.71 11.57 -0.12
CA LYS A 4 0.35 12.59 -0.10
C LYS A 4 1.14 12.70 1.21
N GLU A 5 0.59 12.18 2.30
CA GLU A 5 1.25 12.15 3.62
C GLU A 5 2.27 11.00 3.71
N ARG A 6 2.36 10.13 2.70
CA ARG A 6 3.26 8.97 2.68
C ARG A 6 4.68 9.35 2.26
N ILE A 7 5.66 8.80 2.98
CA ILE A 7 7.08 8.92 2.61
C ILE A 7 7.31 8.32 1.21
N GLU A 8 6.63 7.22 0.88
CA GLU A 8 6.77 6.60 -0.44
C GLU A 8 6.20 7.48 -1.56
N TYR A 9 5.21 8.31 -1.28
CA TYR A 9 4.70 9.28 -2.26
C TYR A 9 5.73 10.39 -2.52
N LEU A 10 6.38 10.89 -1.47
CA LEU A 10 7.35 11.98 -1.55
C LEU A 10 8.73 11.56 -2.06
N SER A 11 9.15 10.33 -1.77
CA SER A 11 10.51 9.86 -2.07
C SER A 11 10.65 9.21 -3.46
N LYS A 12 9.54 8.84 -4.09
CA LYS A 12 9.58 8.16 -5.39
C LYS A 12 9.93 9.11 -6.53
N PRO A 13 10.77 8.66 -7.48
CA PRO A 13 11.02 9.42 -8.69
C PRO A 13 9.74 9.49 -9.53
N LYS A 14 9.69 10.50 -10.40
CA LYS A 14 8.62 10.63 -11.39
C LYS A 14 8.52 9.33 -12.20
N PRO A 15 7.32 8.74 -12.35
CA PRO A 15 7.17 7.48 -13.06
C PRO A 15 7.53 7.66 -14.54
N TYR A 16 8.08 6.61 -15.13
CA TYR A 16 8.23 6.53 -16.58
C TYR A 16 6.84 6.43 -17.22
N THR A 17 6.58 7.30 -18.20
CA THR A 17 5.37 7.31 -19.00
C THR A 17 5.71 7.10 -20.47
N ALA A 18 4.74 6.60 -21.22
CA ALA A 18 4.86 6.40 -22.66
C ALA A 18 3.69 7.06 -23.40
N SER A 19 3.91 7.43 -24.65
CA SER A 19 2.85 7.90 -25.54
C SER A 19 1.99 6.74 -26.02
N PRO A 20 0.68 6.91 -26.25
CA PRO A 20 -0.16 5.89 -26.89
C PRO A 20 0.36 5.42 -28.25
N ASP A 21 1.08 6.28 -28.98
CA ASP A 21 1.63 5.98 -30.31
C ASP A 21 2.95 5.23 -30.30
N GLN A 22 3.61 5.16 -29.14
CA GLN A 22 4.86 4.43 -28.98
C GLN A 22 4.62 2.93 -29.20
N THR A 23 5.60 2.24 -29.78
CA THR A 23 5.48 0.80 -30.05
C THR A 23 5.61 0.01 -28.75
N VAL A 24 5.02 -1.18 -28.74
CA VAL A 24 5.17 -2.12 -27.63
C VAL A 24 6.64 -2.48 -27.40
N LEU A 25 7.42 -2.63 -28.47
CA LEU A 25 8.84 -2.97 -28.38
C LEU A 25 9.64 -1.89 -27.65
N GLU A 26 9.46 -0.62 -28.01
CA GLU A 26 10.16 0.50 -27.36
C GLU A 26 9.80 0.59 -25.88
N ALA A 27 8.51 0.50 -25.55
CA ALA A 27 8.07 0.52 -24.16
C ALA A 27 8.63 -0.66 -23.36
N THR A 28 8.66 -1.86 -23.95
CA THR A 28 9.17 -3.07 -23.28
C THR A 28 10.68 -2.98 -23.01
N LYS A 29 11.45 -2.36 -23.92
CA LYS A 29 12.87 -2.06 -23.70
C LYS A 29 13.08 -1.13 -22.52
N GLU A 30 12.30 -0.04 -22.45
CA GLU A 30 12.36 0.92 -21.33
C GLU A 30 11.92 0.28 -20.01
N MET A 31 10.86 -0.53 -20.05
CA MET A 31 10.40 -1.32 -18.90
C MET A 31 11.52 -2.22 -18.35
N THR A 32 12.24 -2.89 -19.25
CA THR A 32 13.36 -3.77 -18.90
C THR A 32 14.54 -2.99 -18.33
N ALA A 33 14.96 -1.90 -19.01
CA ALA A 33 16.07 -1.06 -18.58
C ALA A 33 15.84 -0.43 -17.19
N ARG A 34 14.58 -0.12 -16.86
CA ARG A 34 14.18 0.49 -15.59
C ARG A 34 13.75 -0.53 -14.53
N ASN A 35 13.73 -1.81 -14.86
CA ASN A 35 13.24 -2.89 -14.01
C ASN A 35 11.81 -2.63 -13.47
N ILE A 36 10.90 -2.23 -14.36
CA ILE A 36 9.48 -1.97 -14.06
C ILE A 36 8.59 -2.89 -14.90
N GLY A 37 7.54 -3.45 -14.29
CA GLY A 37 6.63 -4.36 -15.00
C GLY A 37 5.34 -3.71 -15.53
N SER A 38 5.24 -2.39 -15.52
CA SER A 38 4.17 -1.65 -16.20
C SER A 38 4.60 -0.24 -16.56
N VAL A 39 3.93 0.31 -17.57
CA VAL A 39 4.06 1.69 -18.00
C VAL A 39 2.68 2.36 -17.99
N VAL A 40 2.64 3.60 -17.50
CA VAL A 40 1.46 4.46 -17.58
C VAL A 40 1.51 5.18 -18.92
N ILE A 41 0.41 5.12 -19.66
CA ILE A 41 0.25 5.79 -20.94
C ILE A 41 -0.37 7.16 -20.68
N THR A 42 0.26 8.21 -21.21
CA THR A 42 -0.22 9.58 -21.05
C THR A 42 -0.39 10.28 -22.38
N ASP A 43 -1.30 11.25 -22.43
CA ASP A 43 -1.38 12.20 -23.54
C ASP A 43 -0.28 13.28 -23.47
N GLU A 44 -0.34 14.24 -24.39
CA GLU A 44 0.59 15.38 -24.48
C GLU A 44 0.54 16.28 -23.23
N ASP A 45 -0.59 16.31 -22.52
CA ASP A 45 -0.81 17.07 -21.29
C ASP A 45 -0.38 16.32 -20.02
N ASN A 46 0.24 15.14 -20.15
CA ASN A 46 0.58 14.18 -19.09
C ASN A 46 -0.64 13.58 -18.36
N LYS A 47 -1.85 13.66 -18.93
CA LYS A 47 -3.03 13.00 -18.36
C LYS A 47 -2.97 11.52 -18.62
N VAL A 48 -3.37 10.74 -17.62
CA VAL A 48 -3.37 9.29 -17.73
C VAL A 48 -4.50 8.82 -18.64
N VAL A 49 -4.14 8.15 -19.73
CA VAL A 49 -5.09 7.59 -20.73
C VAL A 49 -5.07 6.06 -20.78
N GLY A 50 -4.03 5.42 -20.24
CA GLY A 50 -3.92 3.98 -20.27
C GLY A 50 -2.87 3.41 -19.32
N LEU A 51 -2.93 2.09 -19.12
CA LEU A 51 -1.90 1.32 -18.41
C LEU A 51 -1.61 0.07 -19.23
N VAL A 52 -0.33 -0.26 -19.37
CA VAL A 52 0.13 -1.52 -19.95
C VAL A 52 0.97 -2.25 -18.91
N THR A 53 0.68 -3.52 -18.71
CA THR A 53 1.41 -4.40 -17.79
C THR A 53 2.04 -5.57 -18.53
N GLU A 54 3.00 -6.26 -17.89
CA GLU A 54 3.54 -7.54 -18.40
C GLU A 54 2.44 -8.54 -18.78
N ARG A 55 1.32 -8.56 -18.05
CA ARG A 55 0.18 -9.43 -18.36
C ARG A 55 -0.50 -9.04 -19.66
N ASP A 56 -0.59 -7.75 -19.97
CA ASP A 56 -1.14 -7.29 -21.25
C ASP A 56 -0.23 -7.69 -22.41
N LEU A 57 1.10 -7.59 -22.24
CA LEU A 57 2.08 -8.07 -23.23
C LEU A 57 1.89 -9.57 -23.50
N MET A 58 1.82 -10.39 -22.45
CA MET A 58 1.61 -11.83 -22.58
C MET A 58 0.29 -12.17 -23.29
N ARG A 59 -0.80 -11.47 -22.95
CA ARG A 59 -2.15 -11.81 -23.44
C ARG A 59 -2.48 -11.23 -24.81
N ARG A 60 -2.01 -10.02 -25.12
CA ARG A 60 -2.44 -9.28 -26.32
C ARG A 60 -1.39 -9.23 -27.43
N ILE A 61 -0.15 -9.62 -27.13
CA ILE A 61 0.96 -9.67 -28.09
C ILE A 61 1.41 -11.12 -28.28
N VAL A 62 1.91 -11.75 -27.22
CA VAL A 62 2.48 -13.11 -27.31
C VAL A 62 1.42 -14.14 -27.66
N ALA A 63 0.30 -14.18 -26.91
CA ALA A 63 -0.77 -15.15 -27.16
C ALA A 63 -1.50 -14.93 -28.49
N GLU A 64 -1.50 -13.70 -29.00
CA GLU A 64 -2.13 -13.30 -30.27
C GLU A 64 -1.15 -13.36 -31.45
N ASN A 65 0.11 -13.71 -31.22
CA ASN A 65 1.19 -13.73 -32.21
C ASN A 65 1.35 -12.41 -33.01
N LYS A 66 1.20 -11.26 -32.33
CA LYS A 66 1.36 -9.92 -32.93
C LYS A 66 2.80 -9.44 -32.86
N SER A 67 3.21 -8.63 -33.85
CA SER A 67 4.54 -8.00 -33.86
C SER A 67 4.62 -6.87 -32.83
N PRO A 68 5.52 -6.94 -31.82
CA PRO A 68 5.69 -5.86 -30.86
C PRO A 68 6.27 -4.57 -31.48
N ALA A 69 6.95 -4.69 -32.62
CA ALA A 69 7.57 -3.56 -33.32
C ALA A 69 6.54 -2.75 -34.14
N GLU A 70 5.42 -3.35 -34.51
CA GLU A 70 4.39 -2.72 -35.34
C GLU A 70 3.13 -2.37 -34.54
N THR A 71 2.93 -3.01 -33.38
CA THR A 71 1.77 -2.76 -32.51
C THR A 71 2.02 -1.54 -31.63
N LYS A 72 1.06 -0.62 -31.57
CA LYS A 72 1.09 0.55 -30.68
C LYS A 72 0.59 0.21 -29.29
N LEU A 73 1.04 0.98 -28.28
CA LEU A 73 0.56 0.83 -26.91
C LEU A 73 -0.95 1.11 -26.79
N SER A 74 -1.49 2.02 -27.59
CA SER A 74 -2.93 2.34 -27.63
C SER A 74 -3.81 1.13 -27.93
N GLU A 75 -3.30 0.14 -28.67
CA GLU A 75 -4.04 -1.06 -29.06
C GLU A 75 -4.13 -2.10 -27.94
N ILE A 76 -3.18 -2.07 -27.00
CA ILE A 76 -3.08 -3.07 -25.93
C ILE A 76 -3.29 -2.50 -24.53
N MET A 77 -3.35 -1.18 -24.37
CA MET A 77 -3.56 -0.56 -23.08
C MET A 77 -4.94 -0.88 -22.50
N THR A 78 -5.01 -0.86 -21.18
CA THR A 78 -6.28 -0.82 -20.46
C THR A 78 -6.67 0.64 -20.23
N THR A 79 -7.85 1.03 -20.71
CA THR A 79 -8.36 2.42 -20.62
C THR A 79 -9.29 2.64 -19.42
N SER A 80 -9.98 1.60 -18.96
CA SER A 80 -10.78 1.63 -17.73
C SER A 80 -9.86 1.51 -16.53
N LEU A 81 -9.29 2.63 -16.11
CA LEU A 81 -8.31 2.69 -15.04
C LEU A 81 -8.93 3.07 -13.70
N ARG A 82 -8.35 2.52 -12.65
CA ARG A 82 -8.48 3.05 -11.30
C ARG A 82 -7.33 3.98 -11.04
N LEU A 83 -7.64 5.25 -10.81
CA LEU A 83 -6.67 6.31 -10.54
C LEU A 83 -6.96 6.85 -9.15
N ALA A 84 -5.92 6.96 -8.32
CA ALA A 84 -6.02 7.62 -7.03
C ALA A 84 -5.70 9.10 -7.16
N ARG A 85 -6.33 9.92 -6.33
CA ARG A 85 -5.85 11.26 -6.06
C ARG A 85 -4.85 11.26 -4.91
N ASP A 86 -3.99 12.25 -4.88
CA ASP A 86 -3.00 12.42 -3.81
C ASP A 86 -3.66 12.68 -2.43
N ASP A 87 -4.87 13.25 -2.43
CA ASP A 87 -5.70 13.49 -1.25
C ASP A 87 -6.62 12.31 -0.88
N ASP A 88 -6.57 11.17 -1.58
CA ASP A 88 -7.35 9.99 -1.25
C ASP A 88 -6.84 9.28 0.01
N ASN A 89 -7.71 8.53 0.67
CA ASN A 89 -7.34 7.70 1.81
C ASN A 89 -6.66 6.41 1.36
N VAL A 90 -5.48 6.17 1.92
CA VAL A 90 -4.65 4.98 1.65
C VAL A 90 -5.38 3.66 1.92
N VAL A 91 -6.15 3.60 3.01
CA VAL A 91 -6.82 2.36 3.45
C VAL A 91 -7.91 1.93 2.46
N ASP A 92 -8.60 2.89 1.87
CA ASP A 92 -9.66 2.62 0.89
C ASP A 92 -9.05 2.05 -0.38
N TRP A 93 -7.94 2.62 -0.84
CA TRP A 93 -7.20 2.11 -1.99
C TRP A 93 -6.61 0.72 -1.76
N LEU A 94 -6.10 0.42 -0.57
CA LEU A 94 -5.65 -0.92 -0.20
C LEU A 94 -6.76 -1.97 -0.35
N ARG A 95 -7.99 -1.63 0.06
CA ARG A 95 -9.17 -2.50 -0.10
C ARG A 95 -9.51 -2.69 -1.57
N VAL A 96 -9.55 -1.61 -2.35
CA VAL A 96 -9.85 -1.65 -3.79
C VAL A 96 -8.81 -2.50 -4.53
N MET A 97 -7.52 -2.27 -4.30
CA MET A 97 -6.42 -3.05 -4.87
C MET A 97 -6.52 -4.54 -4.54
N SER A 98 -6.90 -4.86 -3.30
CA SER A 98 -7.07 -6.26 -2.85
C SER A 98 -8.25 -6.93 -3.56
N ASN A 99 -9.40 -6.25 -3.61
CA ASN A 99 -10.65 -6.78 -4.18
C ASN A 99 -10.57 -6.92 -5.71
N GLU A 100 -10.05 -5.91 -6.39
CA GLU A 100 -9.93 -5.87 -7.85
C GLU A 100 -8.62 -6.50 -8.36
N ARG A 101 -7.80 -7.07 -7.47
CA ARG A 101 -6.59 -7.87 -7.78
C ARG A 101 -5.55 -7.15 -8.65
N PHE A 102 -5.39 -5.85 -8.46
CA PHE A 102 -4.32 -5.08 -9.08
C PHE A 102 -3.30 -4.59 -8.05
N ARG A 103 -2.05 -4.47 -8.51
CA ARG A 103 -0.89 -4.24 -7.62
C ARG A 103 -0.23 -2.89 -7.79
N ARG A 104 -0.64 -2.10 -8.79
CA ARG A 104 -0.06 -0.80 -9.12
C ARG A 104 -1.18 0.20 -9.29
N LEU A 105 -1.05 1.33 -8.63
CA LEU A 105 -2.04 2.38 -8.50
C LEU A 105 -1.40 3.68 -8.97
N PRO A 106 -1.73 4.14 -10.19
CA PRO A 106 -1.37 5.48 -10.64
C PRO A 106 -2.05 6.51 -9.73
N VAL A 107 -1.27 7.49 -9.27
CA VAL A 107 -1.72 8.62 -8.47
C VAL A 107 -1.65 9.87 -9.33
N VAL A 108 -2.76 10.58 -9.44
CA VAL A 108 -2.92 11.77 -10.29
C VAL A 108 -3.22 13.02 -9.49
N ASP A 109 -2.95 14.18 -10.08
CA ASP A 109 -3.37 15.48 -9.57
C ASP A 109 -4.87 15.75 -9.87
N GLU A 110 -5.35 16.93 -9.47
CA GLU A 110 -6.74 17.36 -9.72
C GLU A 110 -7.11 17.42 -11.21
N ASN A 111 -6.12 17.60 -12.09
CA ASN A 111 -6.28 17.67 -13.54
C ASN A 111 -6.15 16.30 -14.23
N GLY A 112 -5.93 15.22 -13.47
CA GLY A 112 -5.75 13.86 -14.00
C GLY A 112 -4.33 13.58 -14.51
N ARG A 113 -3.36 14.45 -14.22
CA ARG A 113 -1.96 14.27 -14.62
C ARG A 113 -1.25 13.33 -13.67
N ILE A 114 -0.42 12.45 -14.22
CA ILE A 114 0.35 11.49 -13.42
C ILE A 114 1.35 12.19 -12.50
N VAL A 115 1.28 11.87 -11.22
CA VAL A 115 2.23 12.34 -10.20
C VAL A 115 3.17 11.22 -9.78
N SER A 116 2.61 10.06 -9.42
CA SER A 116 3.38 8.92 -8.89
C SER A 116 2.70 7.59 -9.18
N ILE A 117 3.42 6.49 -8.99
CA ILE A 117 2.86 5.13 -9.01
C ILE A 117 3.11 4.47 -7.65
N MET A 118 2.03 4.20 -6.95
CA MET A 118 2.02 3.41 -5.72
C MET A 118 1.81 1.93 -6.05
N THR A 119 2.36 1.04 -5.26
CA THR A 119 2.22 -0.41 -5.41
C THR A 119 1.81 -1.04 -4.09
N GLN A 120 1.27 -2.25 -4.13
CA GLN A 120 0.97 -3.00 -2.89
C GLN A 120 2.20 -3.09 -1.96
N GLY A 121 3.41 -3.23 -2.52
CA GLY A 121 4.65 -3.26 -1.73
C GLY A 121 4.92 -1.97 -0.96
N ASP A 122 4.58 -0.81 -1.56
CA ASP A 122 4.76 0.51 -0.91
C ASP A 122 3.79 0.72 0.26
N PHE A 123 2.71 -0.04 0.31
CA PHE A 123 1.80 -0.01 1.43
C PHE A 123 2.24 -0.95 2.56
N VAL A 124 2.88 -2.08 2.23
CA VAL A 124 3.33 -3.11 3.19
C VAL A 124 4.52 -2.66 4.04
N SER A 125 5.42 -1.82 3.49
CA SER A 125 6.57 -1.23 4.20
C SER A 125 6.19 -0.60 5.55
N TYR A 126 4.97 -0.06 5.63
CA TYR A 126 4.45 0.61 6.83
C TYR A 126 3.51 -0.23 7.67
N THR A 127 2.81 -1.20 7.06
CA THR A 127 1.92 -2.06 7.83
C THR A 127 2.73 -2.87 8.83
N TRP A 128 3.99 -3.23 8.56
CA TRP A 128 4.75 -4.08 9.48
C TRP A 128 5.03 -3.41 10.84
N PRO A 129 5.59 -2.20 10.93
CA PRO A 129 5.76 -1.53 12.23
C PRO A 129 4.45 -1.24 12.97
N GLU A 130 3.41 -0.75 12.26
CA GLU A 130 2.11 -0.48 12.89
C GLU A 130 1.40 -1.76 13.33
N LEU A 131 1.44 -2.83 12.52
CA LEU A 131 0.87 -4.13 12.86
C LEU A 131 1.59 -4.74 14.05
N LEU A 132 2.93 -4.64 14.10
CA LEU A 132 3.72 -5.09 15.25
C LEU A 132 3.39 -4.27 16.50
N LYS A 133 3.20 -2.95 16.38
CA LYS A 133 2.77 -2.10 17.49
C LYS A 133 1.37 -2.48 17.97
N MET A 134 0.39 -2.61 17.07
CA MET A 134 -0.96 -3.06 17.41
C MET A 134 -0.97 -4.46 18.04
N PHE A 135 -0.10 -5.35 17.57
CA PHE A 135 0.08 -6.67 18.14
C PHE A 135 0.69 -6.58 19.55
N SER A 136 1.75 -5.79 19.73
CA SER A 136 2.38 -5.52 21.03
C SER A 136 1.36 -4.94 22.02
N ASP A 137 0.61 -3.91 21.64
CA ASP A 137 -0.40 -3.28 22.49
C ASP A 137 -1.51 -4.26 22.90
N LYS A 138 -1.93 -5.15 21.98
CA LYS A 138 -2.91 -6.20 22.28
C LYS A 138 -2.32 -7.28 23.19
N VAL A 139 -1.07 -7.67 22.97
CA VAL A 139 -0.37 -8.65 23.81
C VAL A 139 -0.16 -8.08 25.20
N GLU A 140 0.30 -6.84 25.32
CA GLU A 140 0.47 -6.13 26.59
C GLU A 140 -0.85 -5.98 27.33
N LYS A 141 -1.96 -5.65 26.66
CA LYS A 141 -3.28 -5.63 27.32
C LYS A 141 -3.76 -7.00 27.77
N LYS A 142 -3.34 -8.08 27.12
CA LYS A 142 -3.79 -9.45 27.42
C LYS A 142 -2.87 -10.19 28.39
N LEU A 143 -1.58 -9.84 28.40
CA LEU A 143 -0.55 -10.34 29.31
C LEU A 143 -0.23 -9.36 30.45
N GLY A 144 -0.80 -8.16 30.42
CA GLY A 144 -0.64 -7.13 31.42
C GLY A 144 -0.94 -7.74 32.79
N VAL A 145 0.12 -7.89 33.56
CA VAL A 145 0.10 -8.48 34.89
C VAL A 145 -0.91 -7.70 35.71
N ASN A 146 -2.07 -8.31 35.95
CA ASN A 146 -3.07 -7.73 36.80
C ASN A 146 -2.53 -7.73 38.23
N ASN A 147 -1.86 -6.63 38.62
CA ASN A 147 -1.32 -6.45 39.97
C ASN A 147 -2.39 -6.48 41.06
N GLN A 148 -3.67 -6.63 40.70
CA GLN A 148 -4.75 -6.92 41.62
C GLN A 148 -4.44 -8.10 42.56
N HIS A 149 -3.74 -9.14 42.10
CA HIS A 149 -3.34 -10.26 42.97
C HIS A 149 -2.37 -9.81 44.06
N MET A 150 -1.44 -8.90 43.76
CA MET A 150 -0.52 -8.34 44.76
C MET A 150 -1.24 -7.44 45.77
N TRP A 151 -2.20 -6.63 45.31
CA TRP A 151 -3.04 -5.81 46.20
C TRP A 151 -3.92 -6.67 47.12
N ILE A 152 -4.47 -7.78 46.61
CA ILE A 152 -5.26 -8.73 47.42
C ILE A 152 -4.37 -9.38 48.49
N ILE A 153 -3.19 -9.90 48.11
CA ILE A 153 -2.28 -10.55 49.06
C ILE A 153 -1.80 -9.55 50.13
N GLY A 154 -1.42 -8.34 49.72
CA GLY A 154 -1.04 -7.27 50.65
C GLY A 154 -2.18 -6.88 51.60
N GLY A 155 -3.41 -6.75 51.07
CA GLY A 155 -4.58 -6.43 51.88
C GLY A 155 -4.90 -7.49 52.94
N VAL A 156 -4.81 -8.77 52.59
CA VAL A 156 -5.03 -9.89 53.53
C VAL A 156 -3.98 -9.90 54.63
N LEU A 157 -2.70 -9.66 54.30
CA LEU A 157 -1.62 -9.56 55.28
C LEU A 157 -1.82 -8.40 56.26
N VAL A 158 -2.17 -7.21 55.75
CA VAL A 158 -2.44 -6.03 56.58
C VAL A 158 -3.62 -6.26 57.52
N TYR A 159 -4.71 -6.85 57.02
CA TYR A 159 -5.87 -7.19 57.84
C TYR A 159 -5.52 -8.20 58.95
N GLY A 160 -4.74 -9.23 58.62
CA GLY A 160 -4.27 -10.21 59.60
C GLY A 160 -3.44 -9.58 60.72
N ILE A 161 -2.53 -8.67 60.38
CA ILE A 161 -1.72 -7.93 61.36
C ILE A 161 -2.61 -7.04 62.23
N ALA A 162 -3.54 -6.29 61.63
CA ALA A 162 -4.45 -5.43 62.37
C ALA A 162 -5.31 -6.22 63.37
N MET A 163 -5.83 -7.38 62.96
CA MET A 163 -6.60 -8.27 63.84
C MET A 163 -5.77 -8.83 64.98
N ALA A 164 -4.51 -9.21 64.73
CA ALA A 164 -3.60 -9.68 65.78
C ALA A 164 -3.30 -8.59 66.81
N VAL A 165 -3.09 -7.35 66.36
CA VAL A 165 -2.87 -6.19 67.24
C VAL A 165 -4.10 -5.91 68.10
N ILE A 166 -5.30 -5.88 67.49
CA ILE A 166 -6.56 -5.68 68.22
C ILE A 166 -6.76 -6.77 69.27
N MET A 167 -6.52 -8.04 68.90
CA MET A 167 -6.66 -9.18 69.82
C MET A 167 -5.62 -9.15 70.96
N SER A 168 -4.44 -8.56 70.74
CA SER A 168 -3.43 -8.37 71.79
C SER A 168 -3.70 -7.18 72.72
N ALA A 169 -4.62 -6.30 72.36
CA ALA A 169 -4.98 -5.10 73.10
C ALA A 169 -6.28 -5.24 73.94
N ILE A 170 -6.91 -6.42 73.90
CA ILE A 170 -8.07 -6.84 74.70
C ILE A 170 -7.59 -7.79 75.80
#